data_AF-A0A7C9AZS5-F1
#
_entry.id   AF-A0A7C9AZS5-F1
#
_cell.length_a   1.000
_cell.length_b   1.000
_cell.length_c   1.000
_cell.angle_alpha   90.00
_cell.angle_beta   90.00
_cell.angle_gamma   90.00
#
_symmetry.space_group_name_H-M   'P 1'
#
loop_
_entity.id
_entity.type
_entity.pdbx_description
1 polymer ?
#
loop_
_entity_poly.entity_id
_entity_poly.type
_entity_poly.pdbx_seq_one_letter_code
_entity_poly.pdbx_strand_id
1 'polypeptide(L)'
;GRAGRLDEAYQLITNSLNHNRFGIIPSDSGAIWGAFLEACRMYKNIERGELAGKKLLQLSPQNSGYPILLSDLYASTMQWDEVLKVRQVLNNRSLVKEPGFSSLKT
;
A
#
# COMPACT_ATOMS: atom_id res chain seq x y z
N GLY A 1 -18.60 3.00 -17.95
CA GLY A 1 -18.82 2.63 -16.54
C GLY A 1 -17.67 1.77 -16.05
N ARG A 2 -16.94 2.24 -15.03
CA ARG A 2 -15.95 1.50 -14.19
C ARG A 2 -15.33 2.43 -13.12
N ALA A 3 -15.11 3.72 -13.43
CA ALA A 3 -14.50 4.69 -12.51
C ALA A 3 -15.29 4.89 -11.19
N GLY A 4 -16.62 5.10 -11.27
CA GLY A 4 -17.44 5.37 -10.08
C GLY A 4 -17.48 4.25 -9.03
N ARG A 5 -17.22 2.99 -9.41
CA ARG A 5 -17.23 1.86 -8.46
C ARG A 5 -16.06 1.89 -7.49
N LEU A 6 -14.91 2.46 -7.88
CA LEU A 6 -13.76 2.60 -7.00
C LEU A 6 -13.94 3.75 -6.00
N ASP A 7 -14.60 4.83 -6.44
CA ASP A 7 -14.96 5.95 -5.56
C ASP A 7 -15.98 5.51 -4.50
N GLU A 8 -17.03 4.78 -4.92
CA GLU A 8 -18.01 4.21 -4.01
C GLU A 8 -17.37 3.23 -3.02
N ALA A 9 -16.51 2.31 -3.50
CA ALA A 9 -15.79 1.38 -2.64
C ALA A 9 -14.89 2.12 -1.63
N TYR A 10 -14.20 3.18 -2.05
CA TYR A 10 -13.41 4.02 -1.16
C TYR A 10 -14.28 4.67 -0.07
N GLN A 11 -15.44 5.21 -0.44
CA GLN A 11 -16.39 5.80 0.51
C GLN A 11 -16.92 4.75 1.50
N LEU A 12 -17.24 3.55 1.03
CA LEU A 12 -17.71 2.47 1.91
C LEU A 12 -16.63 2.04 2.91
N ILE A 13 -15.38 1.86 2.46
CA ILE A 13 -14.25 1.50 3.33
C ILE A 13 -14.01 2.61 4.36
N THR A 14 -13.95 3.88 3.93
CA THR A 14 -13.73 5.00 4.85
C THR A 14 -14.87 5.16 5.84
N ASN A 15 -16.13 5.10 5.40
CA ASN A 15 -17.28 5.21 6.28
C ASN A 15 -17.34 4.05 7.28
N SER A 16 -17.13 2.81 6.83
CA SER A 16 -17.15 1.64 7.72
C SER A 16 -16.03 1.66 8.77
N LEU A 17 -14.83 2.09 8.40
CA LEU A 17 -13.70 2.21 9.34
C LEU A 17 -13.87 3.40 10.30
N ASN A 18 -14.43 4.51 9.84
CA ASN A 18 -14.68 5.70 10.67
C ASN A 18 -15.86 5.52 11.62
N HIS A 19 -16.85 4.69 11.26
CA HIS A 19 -18.01 4.36 12.11
C HIS A 19 -17.70 3.33 13.21
N ASN A 20 -16.45 2.90 13.39
CA ASN A 20 -16.11 2.11 14.57
C ASN A 20 -16.31 2.99 15.82
N ARG A 21 -17.46 2.79 16.47
CA ARG A 21 -17.94 3.51 17.65
C ARG A 21 -16.93 3.54 18.81
N PHE A 22 -15.97 2.62 18.78
CA PHE A 22 -14.94 2.46 19.81
C PHE A 22 -13.57 3.00 19.37
N GLY A 23 -13.44 3.56 18.17
CA GLY A 23 -12.15 4.02 17.62
C GLY A 23 -11.14 2.89 17.37
N ILE A 24 -11.60 1.64 17.40
CA ILE A 24 -10.75 0.46 17.21
C ILE A 24 -10.54 0.29 15.71
N ILE A 25 -9.30 0.20 15.28
CA ILE A 25 -9.00 -0.18 13.89
C ILE A 25 -9.18 -1.69 13.78
N PRO A 26 -10.11 -2.21 12.95
CA PRO A 26 -10.25 -3.66 12.76
C PRO A 26 -8.92 -4.29 12.34
N SER A 27 -8.62 -5.48 12.86
CA SER A 27 -7.43 -6.27 12.46
C SER A 27 -7.33 -6.47 10.96
N ASP A 28 -8.49 -6.53 10.30
CA ASP A 28 -8.61 -6.84 8.88
C ASP A 28 -8.48 -5.59 7.99
N SER A 29 -8.30 -4.40 8.58
CA SER A 29 -8.17 -3.13 7.85
C SER A 29 -7.03 -3.18 6.82
N GLY A 30 -5.91 -3.84 7.17
CA GLY A 30 -4.81 -4.04 6.23
C GLY A 30 -5.18 -4.91 5.03
N ALA A 31 -6.00 -5.94 5.23
CA ALA A 31 -6.47 -6.80 4.14
C ALA A 31 -7.47 -6.06 3.23
N ILE A 32 -8.39 -5.28 3.82
CA ILE A 32 -9.38 -4.49 3.09
C ILE A 32 -8.70 -3.46 2.19
N TRP A 33 -7.78 -2.66 2.74
CA TRP A 33 -7.04 -1.66 1.97
C TRP A 33 -6.11 -2.30 0.93
N GLY A 34 -5.54 -3.48 1.23
CA GLY A 34 -4.72 -4.25 0.29
C GLY A 34 -5.53 -4.71 -0.92
N ALA A 35 -6.71 -5.30 -0.70
CA ALA A 35 -7.60 -5.72 -1.77
C ALA A 35 -8.09 -4.53 -2.61
N PHE A 36 -8.40 -3.39 -1.97
CA PHE A 36 -8.79 -2.17 -2.66
C PHE A 36 -7.65 -1.58 -3.51
N LEU A 37 -6.41 -1.61 -3.00
CA LEU A 37 -5.23 -1.15 -3.74
C LEU A 37 -4.96 -2.03 -4.98
N GLU A 38 -5.09 -3.35 -4.86
CA GLU A 38 -5.02 -4.26 -6.01
C GLU A 38 -6.07 -3.93 -7.07
N ALA A 39 -7.32 -3.67 -6.67
CA ALA A 39 -8.35 -3.24 -7.59
C ALA A 39 -7.97 -1.92 -8.29
N CYS A 40 -7.46 -0.93 -7.54
CA CYS A 40 -6.99 0.33 -8.10
C CYS A 40 -5.86 0.13 -9.12
N ARG A 41 -4.91 -0.78 -8.85
CA ARG A 41 -3.85 -1.17 -9.78
C ARG A 41 -4.40 -1.77 -11.07
N MET A 42 -5.33 -2.73 -10.96
CA MET A 42 -5.95 -3.38 -12.12
C MET A 42 -6.67 -2.39 -13.04
N TYR A 43 -7.33 -1.38 -12.46
CA TYR A 43 -8.05 -0.35 -13.21
C TYR A 43 -7.23 0.92 -13.46
N LYS A 44 -5.93 0.93 -13.11
CA LYS A 44 -5.02 2.08 -13.26
C LYS A 44 -5.54 3.38 -12.62
N ASN A 45 -6.26 3.28 -11.51
CA ASN A 45 -6.73 4.43 -10.73
C ASN A 45 -5.66 4.82 -9.70
N ILE A 46 -4.77 5.72 -10.09
CA ILE A 46 -3.65 6.19 -9.25
C ILE A 46 -4.17 6.94 -8.03
N GLU A 47 -5.14 7.84 -8.22
CA GLU A 47 -5.63 8.73 -7.17
C GLU A 47 -6.14 7.95 -5.95
N ARG A 48 -7.00 6.96 -6.18
CA ARG A 48 -7.52 6.10 -5.10
C ARG A 48 -6.49 5.11 -4.59
N GLY A 49 -5.66 4.57 -5.48
CA GLY A 49 -4.61 3.63 -5.10
C GLY A 49 -3.54 4.26 -4.21
N GLU A 50 -3.11 5.49 -4.49
CA GLU A 50 -2.13 6.18 -3.66
C GLU A 50 -2.66 6.44 -2.25
N LEU A 51 -3.93 6.86 -2.13
CA LEU A 51 -4.59 7.02 -0.84
C LEU A 51 -4.64 5.70 -0.05
N ALA A 52 -4.98 4.60 -0.72
CA ALA A 52 -5.02 3.27 -0.12
C ALA A 52 -3.61 2.81 0.34
N GLY A 53 -2.60 2.98 -0.50
CA GLY A 53 -1.21 2.66 -0.17
C GLY A 53 -0.69 3.47 1.02
N LYS A 54 -0.96 4.77 1.07
CA LYS A 54 -0.63 5.61 2.23
C LYS A 54 -1.31 5.12 3.51
N LYS A 55 -2.57 4.70 3.44
CA LYS A 55 -3.28 4.12 4.59
C LYS A 55 -2.66 2.81 5.06
N LEU A 56 -2.31 1.91 4.14
CA LEU A 56 -1.60 0.67 4.48
C LEU A 56 -0.27 0.91 5.19
N LEU A 57 0.52 1.88 4.71
CA LEU A 57 1.79 2.27 5.32
C LEU A 57 1.61 2.89 6.71
N GLN A 58 0.52 3.62 6.94
CA GLN A 58 0.17 4.17 8.26
C GLN A 58 -0.30 3.07 9.22
N LEU A 59 -1.10 2.11 8.72
CA LEU A 59 -1.68 1.03 9.52
C LEU A 59 -0.62 0.02 9.99
N SER A 60 0.26 -0.41 9.09
CA SER A 60 1.32 -1.37 9.43
C SER A 60 2.62 -0.98 8.74
N PRO A 61 3.38 -0.01 9.30
CA PRO A 61 4.63 0.47 8.72
C PRO A 61 5.69 -0.63 8.55
N GLN A 62 5.59 -1.71 9.34
CA GLN A 62 6.52 -2.83 9.35
C GLN A 62 6.23 -3.89 8.28
N ASN A 63 5.07 -3.82 7.61
CA ASN A 63 4.73 -4.74 6.54
C ASN A 63 5.56 -4.40 5.30
N SER A 64 6.44 -5.32 4.88
CA SER A 64 7.30 -5.15 3.71
C SER A 64 6.57 -5.26 2.37
N GLY A 65 5.38 -5.85 2.34
CA GLY A 65 4.57 -6.02 1.14
C GLY A 65 3.82 -4.76 0.69
N TYR A 66 3.45 -3.87 1.63
CA TYR A 66 2.66 -2.67 1.28
C TYR A 66 3.41 -1.63 0.44
N PRO A 67 4.68 -1.30 0.72
CA PRO A 67 5.44 -0.45 -0.19
C PRO A 67 5.62 -1.11 -1.57
N ILE A 68 5.76 -2.44 -1.65
CA ILE A 68 5.87 -3.16 -2.93
C ILE A 68 4.58 -2.99 -3.74
N LEU A 69 3.41 -3.22 -3.14
CA LEU A 69 2.11 -3.03 -3.78
C LEU A 69 1.93 -1.60 -4.33
N LEU A 70 2.36 -0.59 -3.56
CA LEU A 70 2.30 0.81 -3.97
C LEU A 70 3.27 1.11 -5.13
N SER A 71 4.48 0.53 -5.10
CA SER A 71 5.42 0.58 -6.23
C SER A 71 4.83 -0.04 -7.49
N ASP A 72 4.12 -1.15 -7.37
CA ASP A 72 3.49 -1.83 -8.52
C ASP A 72 2.34 -1.01 -9.12
N LEU A 73 1.58 -0.27 -8.30
CA LEU A 73 0.60 0.71 -8.77
C LEU A 73 1.28 1.79 -9.63
N TYR A 74 2.36 2.40 -9.13
CA TYR A 74 3.10 3.43 -9.87
C TYR A 74 3.71 2.88 -11.17
N ALA A 75 4.25 1.66 -11.14
CA ALA A 75 4.75 1.00 -12.34
C ALA A 75 3.64 0.75 -13.37
N SER A 76 2.45 0.33 -12.93
CA SER A 76 1.29 0.07 -13.82
C SER A 76 0.79 1.30 -14.57
N THR A 77 1.18 2.49 -14.09
CA THR A 77 0.76 3.80 -14.59
C THR A 77 1.94 4.64 -15.09
N MET A 78 3.10 4.02 -15.28
CA MET A 78 4.33 4.63 -15.84
C MET A 78 4.91 5.78 -14.98
N GLN A 79 4.61 5.84 -13.69
CA GLN A 79 5.18 6.81 -12.74
C GLN A 79 6.51 6.31 -12.17
N TRP A 80 7.53 6.21 -13.02
CA TRP A 80 8.83 5.62 -12.66
C TRP A 80 9.57 6.40 -11.55
N ASP A 81 9.41 7.72 -11.48
CA ASP A 81 10.01 8.53 -10.41
C ASP A 81 9.46 8.14 -9.03
N GLU A 82 8.16 7.86 -8.94
CA GLU A 82 7.53 7.40 -7.70
C GLU A 82 7.94 5.97 -7.34
N VAL A 83 8.09 5.09 -8.34
CA VAL A 83 8.68 3.75 -8.16
C VAL A 83 10.08 3.86 -7.53
N LEU A 84 10.92 4.76 -8.04
CA LEU A 84 12.28 4.95 -7.52
C LEU A 84 12.26 5.45 -6.07
N LYS A 85 11.38 6.41 -5.72
CA LYS A 85 11.23 6.90 -4.34
C LYS A 85 10.83 5.77 -3.39
N VAL A 86 9.86 4.95 -3.77
CA VAL A 86 9.42 3.82 -2.94
C VAL A 86 10.55 2.80 -2.74
N ARG A 87 11.31 2.49 -3.80
CA ARG A 87 12.47 1.58 -3.72
C ARG A 87 13.59 2.14 -2.84
N GLN A 88 13.87 3.44 -2.90
CA GLN A 88 14.86 4.07 -2.03
C GLN A 88 14.46 3.94 -0.55
N VAL A 89 13.18 4.19 -0.22
CA VAL A 89 12.68 4.02 1.15
C VAL A 89 12.79 2.56 1.61
N LEU A 90 12.45 1.59 0.73
CA LEU A 90 12.58 0.17 1.03
C LEU A 90 14.05 -0.23 1.28
N ASN A 91 14.96 0.20 0.41
CA ASN A 91 16.39 -0.07 0.53
C ASN A 91 16.96 0.53 1.82
N ASN A 92 16.58 1.75 2.16
CA ASN A 92 16.99 2.38 3.42
C ASN A 92 16.45 1.62 4.64
N ARG A 93 15.22 1.10 4.59
CA ARG A 93 14.67 0.24 5.66
C ARG A 93 15.39 -1.11 5.75
N SER A 94 15.79 -1.70 4.63
CA SER A 94 16.59 -2.94 4.63
C SER A 94 18.03 -2.74 5.07
N LEU A 95 18.58 -1.52 4.98
CA LEU A 95 19.89 -1.18 5.52
C LEU A 95 19.85 -0.98 7.05
N VAL A 96 18.69 -0.60 7.60
CA VAL A 96 18.48 -0.44 9.06
C VAL A 96 18.16 -1.76 9.75
N LYS A 97 17.53 -2.72 9.06
CA LYS A 97 17.51 -4.12 9.51
C LYS A 97 18.88 -4.69 9.18
N GLU A 98 19.71 -4.97 10.18
CA GLU A 98 21.10 -5.38 9.96
C GLU A 98 21.27 -6.38 8.80
N PRO A 99 22.29 -6.22 7.95
CA PRO A 99 22.61 -7.22 6.96
C PRO A 99 22.91 -8.53 7.68
N GLY A 100 22.02 -9.51 7.55
CA GLY A 100 22.37 -10.89 7.85
C GLY A 100 23.57 -11.25 6.97
N PHE A 101 24.77 -11.24 7.56
CA PHE A 101 25.99 -11.74 6.93
C PHE A 101 25.77 -13.21 6.58
N SER A 102 25.32 -13.49 5.36
CA SER A 102 25.58 -14.79 4.75
C SER A 102 27.01 -14.74 4.24
N SER A 103 27.93 -15.11 5.13
CA SER A 103 29.30 -15.42 4.76
C SER A 103 29.25 -16.54 3.72
N LEU A 104 29.41 -16.19 2.44
CA LEU A 104 29.89 -17.11 1.43
C LEU A 104 31.30 -17.49 1.85
N LYS A 105 31.41 -18.57 2.62
CA LYS A 105 32.69 -19.21 2.89
C LYS A 105 32.99 -20.08 1.68
N THR A 106 33.98 -19.63 0.92
CA THR A 106 34.67 -20.35 -0.16
C THR A 106 35.03 -21.78 0.25
#